data_AF-A0A1M3H200-F1
#
_entry.id   AF-A0A1M3H200-F1
#
_cell.length_a   1.000
_cell.length_b   1.000
_cell.length_c   1.000
_cell.angle_alpha   90.00
_cell.angle_beta   90.00
_cell.angle_gamma   90.00
#
_symmetry.space_group_name_H-M   'P 1'
#
loop_
_entity.id
_entity.type
_entity.pdbx_description
1 polymer ?
#
loop_
_entity_poly.entity_id
_entity_poly.type
_entity_poly.pdbx_seq_one_letter_code
_entity_poly.pdbx_strand_id
1 'polypeptide(L)' 'MSANKLTLSIDADTVKKAKRYVAAHGTSLSRLLTQYLASLPDETGEPLPPRVGRLAGVLPPQTDIEEYKAHLHGKHGL' A
#
# COMPACT_ATOMS: atom_id res chain seq x y z
N MET A 1 14.86 -16.06 -9.41
CA MET A 1 14.74 -14.66 -8.94
C MET A 1 15.10 -13.75 -10.09
N SER A 2 14.16 -12.94 -10.59
CA SER A 2 14.44 -11.92 -11.61
C SER A 2 15.06 -10.69 -10.92
N ALA A 3 16.28 -10.32 -11.33
CA ALA A 3 16.95 -9.14 -10.82
C ALA A 3 16.72 -7.96 -11.79
N ASN A 4 15.95 -6.96 -11.38
CA ASN A 4 15.79 -5.72 -12.14
C ASN A 4 16.88 -4.73 -11.72
N LYS A 5 17.59 -4.16 -12.70
CA LYS A 5 18.63 -3.16 -12.48
C LYS A 5 18.01 -1.76 -12.51
N LEU A 6 18.13 -1.04 -11.40
CA LEU A 6 17.70 0.35 -11.27
C LEU A 6 18.94 1.24 -11.15
N THR A 7 19.02 2.27 -12.00
CA THR A 7 20.07 3.30 -11.92
C THR A 7 19.44 4.58 -11.38
N LEU A 8 19.98 5.11 -10.29
CA LEU A 8 19.47 6.30 -9.59
C LEU A 8 20.53 7.41 -9.61
N SER A 9 20.12 8.63 -9.91
CA SER A 9 20.96 9.82 -9.74
C SER A 9 20.75 10.37 -8.33
N ILE A 10 21.83 10.45 -7.55
CA ILE A 10 21.83 10.93 -6.16
C ILE A 10 23.12 11.71 -5.90
N ASP A 11 23.03 12.69 -5.00
CA ASP A 11 24.17 13.55 -4.66
C ASP A 11 25.37 12.74 -4.15
N ALA A 12 26.57 13.15 -4.58
CA ALA A 12 27.82 12.45 -4.26
C ALA A 12 28.05 12.35 -2.73
N ASP A 13 27.65 13.38 -1.97
CA ASP A 13 27.80 13.37 -0.51
C ASP A 13 26.84 12.39 0.17
N THR A 14 25.65 12.21 -0.38
CA THR A 14 24.68 11.21 0.06
C THR A 14 25.22 9.80 -0.19
N VAL A 15 25.83 9.57 -1.36
CA VAL A 15 26.49 8.29 -1.68
C VAL A 15 27.63 7.99 -0.70
N LYS A 16 28.47 8.99 -0.37
CA LYS A 16 29.56 8.83 0.61
C LYS A 16 29.03 8.46 1.99
N LYS A 17 28.00 9.17 2.47
CA LYS A 17 27.35 8.87 3.76
C LYS A 17 26.81 7.44 3.78
N ALA A 18 26.09 7.04 2.73
CA ALA A 18 25.52 5.71 2.64
C ALA A 18 26.59 4.61 2.61
N LYS A 19 27.68 4.80 1.86
CA LYS A 19 28.82 3.86 1.85
C LYS A 19 29.46 3.68 3.24
N ARG A 20 29.65 4.76 4.00
CA ARG A 20 30.16 4.68 5.38
C ARG A 20 29.21 3.91 6.29
N TYR A 21 27.91 4.18 6.19
CA TYR A 21 26.90 3.48 6.96
C TYR A 21 26.93 1.97 6.70
N VAL A 22 26.84 1.55 5.43
CA VAL A 22 26.78 0.11 5.12
C VAL A 22 28.07 -0.62 5.49
N ALA A 23 29.23 0.04 5.39
CA ALA A 23 30.51 -0.50 5.86
C ALA A 23 30.54 -0.71 7.38
N ALA A 24 30.04 0.25 8.16
CA ALA A 24 29.97 0.14 9.62
C ALA A 24 28.98 -0.93 10.08
N HIS A 25 27.90 -1.14 9.33
CA HIS A 25 26.82 -2.08 9.66
C HIS A 25 26.96 -3.47 9.00
N GLY A 26 28.06 -3.74 8.27
CA GLY A 26 28.29 -5.03 7.63
C GLY A 26 27.23 -5.41 6.59
N THR A 27 26.66 -4.43 5.89
CA THR A 27 25.61 -4.63 4.87
C THR A 27 26.04 -4.06 3.53
N SER A 28 25.23 -4.24 2.49
CA SER A 28 25.45 -3.63 1.18
C SER A 28 24.43 -2.52 0.93
N LEU A 29 24.80 -1.57 0.07
CA LEU A 29 23.90 -0.51 -0.34
C LEU A 29 22.65 -1.07 -1.05
N SER A 30 22.83 -2.12 -1.86
CA SER A 30 21.71 -2.80 -2.51
C SER A 30 20.76 -3.41 -1.49
N ARG A 31 21.27 -4.12 -0.47
CA ARG A 31 20.45 -4.76 0.57
C ARG A 31 19.68 -3.72 1.38
N LEU A 32 20.35 -2.62 1.75
CA LEU A 32 19.71 -1.51 2.46
C LEU A 32 18.55 -0.93 1.65
N LEU A 33 18.78 -0.64 0.37
CA LEU A 33 17.76 -0.08 -0.51
C LEU A 33 16.62 -1.06 -0.75
N THR A 34 16.91 -2.33 -0.98
CA THR A 34 15.88 -3.37 -1.16
C THR A 34 14.98 -3.48 0.06
N GLN A 35 15.55 -3.47 1.26
CA GLN A 35 14.76 -3.52 2.50
C GLN A 35 13.89 -2.27 2.66
N TYR A 36 14.44 -1.08 2.37
CA TYR A 36 13.68 0.16 2.43
C TYR A 36 12.53 0.15 1.42
N LEU A 37 12.80 -0.15 0.15
CA LEU A 37 11.79 -0.20 -0.90
C LEU A 37 10.71 -1.26 -0.63
N ALA A 38 11.08 -2.40 -0.05
CA ALA A 38 10.12 -3.44 0.36
C ALA A 38 9.24 -3.04 1.55
N SER A 39 9.66 -2.03 2.34
CA SER A 39 8.87 -1.52 3.46
C SER A 39 7.86 -0.44 3.07
N LEU A 40 7.93 0.07 1.83
CA LEU A 40 6.98 1.06 1.34
C LEU A 40 5.58 0.41 1.26
N PRO A 41 4.53 1.09 1.76
CA PRO A 41 3.17 0.60 1.62
C PRO A 41 2.81 0.56 0.13
N ASP A 42 2.14 -0.51 -0.28
CA ASP A 42 1.58 -0.57 -1.62
C ASP A 42 0.37 0.38 -1.66
N GLU A 43 0.53 1.55 -2.28
CA GLU A 43 -0.58 2.51 -2.46
C GLU A 43 -1.62 2.00 -3.46
N THR A 44 -1.31 0.91 -4.17
CA THR A 44 -2.34 0.15 -4.87
C THR A 44 -3.17 -0.57 -3.82
N GLY A 45 -4.25 0.10 -3.37
CA GLY A 45 -5.23 -0.50 -2.48
C GLY A 45 -5.54 -1.90 -2.97
N GLU A 46 -5.27 -2.90 -2.12
CA GLU A 46 -5.45 -4.31 -2.46
C GLU A 46 -6.78 -4.47 -3.22
N PRO A 47 -6.77 -5.12 -4.40
CA PRO A 47 -8.00 -5.27 -5.16
C PRO A 47 -9.05 -5.90 -4.25
N LEU A 48 -10.19 -5.23 -4.12
CA LEU A 48 -11.26 -5.66 -3.24
C LEU A 48 -11.52 -7.16 -3.48
N PRO A 49 -11.60 -8.00 -2.43
CA PRO A 49 -11.89 -9.42 -2.59
C PRO A 49 -13.12 -9.61 -3.49
N PRO A 50 -13.21 -10.66 -4.33
CA PRO A 50 -14.22 -10.78 -5.39
C PRO A 50 -15.68 -10.73 -4.91
N ARG A 51 -15.92 -10.96 -3.61
CA ARG A 51 -17.22 -10.73 -2.98
C ARG A 51 -17.46 -9.25 -2.66
N VAL A 52 -16.45 -8.57 -2.10
CA VAL A 52 -16.49 -7.15 -1.76
C VAL A 52 -16.52 -6.28 -3.02
N GLY A 53 -15.69 -6.60 -4.03
CA GLY A 53 -15.70 -5.88 -5.31
C GLY A 53 -17.02 -5.98 -6.07
N ARG A 54 -17.80 -7.06 -5.87
CA ARG A 54 -19.16 -7.19 -6.43
C ARG A 54 -20.20 -6.35 -5.69
N LEU A 55 -19.97 -6.03 -4.42
CA LEU A 55 -20.87 -5.23 -3.59
C LEU A 55 -20.50 -3.74 -3.61
N ALA A 56 -19.22 -3.43 -3.84
CA ALA A 56 -18.73 -2.08 -4.02
C ALA A 56 -19.38 -1.43 -5.26
N GLY A 57 -20.01 -0.28 -5.06
CA GLY A 57 -20.70 0.47 -6.12
C GLY A 57 -22.16 0.06 -6.38
N VAL A 58 -22.70 -0.94 -5.67
CA VAL A 58 -24.14 -1.30 -5.77
C VAL A 58 -25.04 -0.27 -5.08
N LEU A 59 -24.52 0.42 -4.06
CA LEU A 59 -25.28 1.41 -3.32
C LEU A 59 -25.39 2.72 -4.11
N PRO A 60 -26.60 3.29 -4.28
CA PRO A 60 -26.76 4.61 -4.87
C PRO A 60 -25.97 5.66 -4.07
N PRO A 61 -25.37 6.66 -4.74
CA PRO A 61 -24.54 7.68 -4.09
C PRO A 61 -25.31 8.56 -3.09
N GLN A 62 -26.64 8.52 -3.11
CA GLN A 62 -27.54 9.31 -2.26
C GLN A 62 -28.22 8.45 -1.19
N THR A 63 -27.60 7.37 -0.75
CA THR A 63 -28.19 6.50 0.28
C THR A 63 -27.84 7.02 1.67
N ASP A 64 -28.86 7.33 2.47
CA ASP A 64 -28.70 7.67 3.88
C ASP A 64 -28.71 6.40 4.75
N ILE A 65 -27.86 6.41 5.78
CA ILE A 65 -27.78 5.34 6.78
C ILE A 65 -29.11 5.22 7.53
N GLU A 66 -29.78 6.33 7.81
CA GLU A 66 -31.06 6.31 8.55
C GLU A 66 -32.20 5.75 7.69
N GLU A 67 -32.21 6.04 6.38
CA GLU A 67 -33.15 5.45 5.43
C GLU A 67 -32.99 3.92 5.37
N TYR A 68 -31.75 3.44 5.33
CA TYR A 68 -31.46 2.00 5.33
C TYR A 68 -31.92 1.33 6.64
N LYS A 69 -31.72 1.97 7.80
CA LYS A 69 -32.23 1.46 9.09
C LYS A 69 -33.75 1.36 9.11
N ALA A 70 -34.46 2.38 8.60
CA ALA A 70 -35.91 2.36 8.50
C ALA A 70 -36.41 1.23 7.57
N HIS A 71 -35.73 1.01 6.44
CA HIS A 71 -36.00 -0.12 5.55
C HIS A 71 -35.83 -1.47 6.27
N LEU A 72 -34.76 -1.64 7.06
CA LEU A 72 -34.51 -2.87 7.82
C LEU A 72 -35.59 -3.13 8.90
N HIS A 73 -36.01 -2.09 9.64
CA HIS A 73 -37.12 -2.21 10.59
C HIS A 73 -38.42 -2.63 9.89
N GLY A 74 -38.75 -2.04 8.74
CA GLY A 74 -39.96 -2.42 7.98
C GLY A 74 -39.89 -3.83 7.37
N LYS A 75 -38.70 -4.29 6.96
CA LYS A 75 -38.51 -5.59 6.28
C LYS A 75 -38.34 -6.76 7.25
N HIS A 76 -37.67 -6.53 8.39
CA HIS A 76 -37.29 -7.58 9.34
C HIS A 76 -37.95 -7.43 10.72
N GLY A 77 -38.65 -6.33 10.99
CA GLY A 77 -39.37 -6.13 12.26
C GLY A 77 -38.46 -5.96 13.49
N LEU A 78 -37.20 -5.55 13.28
CA LEU A 78 -36.30 -5.13 14.35
C LEU A 78 -36.70 -3.76 14.89
#